data_AF-A0A8R2NM17-F1
#
_entry.id   AF-A0A8R2NM17-F1
#
_cell.length_a   1.000
_cell.length_b   1.000
_cell.length_c   1.000
_cell.angle_alpha   90.00
_cell.angle_beta   90.00
_cell.angle_gamma   90.00
#
_symmetry.space_group_name_H-M   'P 1'
#
loop_
_entity.id
_entity.type
_entity.pdbx_description
1 polymer ?
#
loop_
_entity_poly.entity_id
_entity_poly.type
_entity_poly.pdbx_seq_one_letter_code
_entity_poly.pdbx_strand_id
1 'polypeptide(L)'
;MKEEISNNPTKPVPKAFKEIRRSVITSGIQGATNSEIVDAIPVFTSIKSSGYRKKMKMIPPLPSKLCDLTIEGDWRSTNDGRDFLLGSEGNDEKIIIFGTDGFLKRLCSSEIVFMDGTFKSAPKLFMQIYTLHCFVMGVMAGGGHSWAAGR
;
A
#
# COMPACT_ATOMS: atom_id res chain seq x y z
N MET A 1 18.98 6.92 10.89
CA MET A 1 18.07 5.75 10.81
C MET A 1 16.60 6.05 11.15
N LYS A 2 16.22 6.44 12.39
CA LYS A 2 14.80 6.69 12.73
C LYS A 2 14.12 7.72 11.82
N GLU A 3 14.83 8.81 11.53
CA GLU A 3 14.40 9.88 10.64
C GLU A 3 14.15 9.36 9.23
N GLU A 4 15.18 8.74 8.66
CA GLU A 4 15.21 8.19 7.30
C GLU A 4 14.14 7.13 7.02
N ILE A 5 13.85 6.25 7.99
CA ILE A 5 12.77 5.24 7.88
C ILE A 5 11.40 5.90 7.65
N SER A 6 11.23 7.09 8.21
CA SER A 6 10.00 7.86 8.20
C SER A 6 10.01 9.01 7.19
N ASN A 7 10.88 9.02 6.18
CA ASN A 7 10.93 10.13 5.21
C ASN A 7 9.93 9.97 4.05
N ASN A 8 9.39 8.77 3.83
CA ASN A 8 8.39 8.51 2.80
C ASN A 8 7.13 7.91 3.49
N PRO A 9 5.93 8.50 3.38
CA PRO A 9 4.73 7.98 4.05
C PRO A 9 4.20 6.66 3.46
N THR A 10 4.43 6.40 2.17
CA THR A 10 3.87 5.26 1.42
C THR A 10 4.74 4.01 1.50
N LYS A 11 6.06 4.16 1.71
CA LYS A 11 6.97 3.03 1.90
C LYS A 11 6.74 2.33 3.26
N PRO A 12 6.53 1.00 3.32
CA PRO A 12 6.37 0.31 4.60
C PRO A 12 7.58 0.45 5.53
N VAL A 13 7.34 0.70 6.83
CA VAL A 13 8.40 0.82 7.87
C VAL A 13 9.39 -0.35 7.85
N PRO A 14 8.96 -1.63 7.75
CA PRO A 14 9.90 -2.75 7.68
C PRO A 14 10.77 -2.74 6.42
N LYS A 15 10.22 -2.31 5.27
CA LYS A 15 10.95 -2.24 4.00
C LYS A 15 12.03 -1.17 4.07
N ALA A 16 11.68 0.04 4.54
CA ALA A 16 12.63 1.13 4.75
C ALA A 16 13.76 0.73 5.72
N PHE A 17 13.44 0.08 6.84
CA PHE A 17 14.47 -0.41 7.77
C PHE A 17 15.44 -1.40 7.10
N LYS A 18 14.92 -2.38 6.35
CA LYS A 18 15.75 -3.38 5.66
C LYS A 18 16.67 -2.74 4.62
N GLU A 19 16.17 -1.76 3.87
CA GLU A 19 16.95 -1.02 2.88
C GLU A 19 18.07 -0.21 3.53
N ILE A 20 17.76 0.57 4.57
CA ILE A 20 18.77 1.36 5.29
C ILE A 20 19.81 0.44 5.95
N ARG A 21 19.36 -0.64 6.62
CA ARG A 21 20.27 -1.63 7.21
C ARG A 21 21.21 -2.21 6.16
N ARG A 22 20.69 -2.59 4.99
CA ARG A 22 21.51 -3.12 3.90
C ARG A 22 22.50 -2.07 3.37
N SER A 23 22.05 -0.83 3.21
CA SER A 23 22.89 0.27 2.76
C SER A 23 24.08 0.49 3.70
N VAL A 24 23.83 0.57 5.02
CA VAL A 24 24.89 0.77 6.04
C VAL A 24 25.90 -0.37 6.05
N ILE A 25 25.44 -1.61 5.94
CA ILE A 25 26.33 -2.78 5.88
C ILE A 25 27.16 -2.76 4.59
N THR A 26 26.57 -2.34 3.47
CA THR A 26 27.24 -2.35 2.16
C THR A 26 28.26 -1.22 2.04
N SER A 27 27.94 -0.03 2.56
CA SER A 27 28.86 1.12 2.52
C SER A 27 30.10 0.92 3.39
N GLY A 28 30.00 0.04 4.40
CA GLY A 28 31.02 -0.11 5.43
C GLY A 28 31.17 1.15 6.28
N ILE A 29 31.95 1.05 7.35
CA ILE A 29 32.42 2.18 8.14
C ILE A 29 33.93 2.02 8.26
N GLN A 30 34.68 3.06 7.91
CA GLN A 30 36.14 3.02 7.93
C GLN A 30 36.64 2.67 9.35
N GLY A 31 37.49 1.65 9.45
CA GLY A 31 38.04 1.18 10.72
C GLY A 31 37.12 0.28 11.54
N ALA A 32 35.93 -0.08 11.04
CA ALA A 32 35.03 -1.03 11.70
C ALA A 32 34.85 -2.30 10.84
N THR A 33 34.77 -3.44 11.52
CA THR A 33 34.41 -4.72 10.91
C THR A 33 32.90 -4.81 10.65
N ASN A 34 32.49 -5.71 9.75
CA ASN A 34 31.07 -5.94 9.48
C ASN A 34 30.29 -6.39 10.73
N SER A 35 30.92 -7.11 11.65
CA SER A 35 30.27 -7.53 12.91
C SER A 35 29.97 -6.34 13.79
N GLU A 36 30.95 -5.46 14.00
CA GLU A 36 30.79 -4.24 14.81
C GLU A 36 29.73 -3.31 14.22
N ILE A 37 29.68 -3.19 12.89
CA ILE A 37 28.64 -2.42 12.19
C ILE A 37 27.26 -3.03 12.44
N VAL A 38 27.12 -4.36 12.35
CA VAL A 38 25.84 -5.04 12.57
C VAL A 38 25.36 -4.87 14.01
N ASP A 39 26.25 -4.97 14.99
CA ASP A 39 25.94 -4.82 16.41
C ASP A 39 25.57 -3.37 16.77
N ALA A 40 26.14 -2.40 16.07
CA ALA A 40 25.80 -0.98 16.24
C ALA A 40 24.42 -0.61 15.65
N ILE A 41 23.86 -1.42 14.75
CA ILE A 41 22.55 -1.14 14.14
C ILE A 41 21.42 -1.54 15.11
N PRO A 42 20.48 -0.63 15.42
CA PRO A 42 19.38 -0.97 16.32
C PRO A 42 18.48 -2.05 15.74
N VAL A 43 18.00 -2.95 16.59
CA VAL A 43 17.01 -3.95 16.20
C VAL A 43 15.68 -3.29 15.80
N PHE A 44 14.99 -3.88 14.83
CA PHE A 44 13.75 -3.32 14.26
C PHE A 44 12.69 -2.98 15.31
N THR A 45 12.53 -3.83 16.33
CA THR A 45 11.54 -3.67 17.40
C THR A 45 11.73 -2.39 18.19
N SER A 46 12.98 -1.96 18.42
CA SER A 46 13.31 -0.74 19.17
C SER A 46 12.88 0.55 18.46
N ILE A 47 12.78 0.51 17.13
CA ILE A 47 12.46 1.69 16.32
C ILE A 47 11.05 1.62 15.70
N LYS A 48 10.44 0.42 15.63
CA LYS A 48 9.13 0.15 14.99
C LYS A 48 8.09 1.19 15.36
N SER A 49 7.78 1.33 16.65
CA SER A 49 6.71 2.21 17.12
C SER A 49 7.00 3.69 16.83
N SER A 50 8.25 4.13 16.97
CA SER A 50 8.64 5.50 16.66
C SER A 50 8.54 5.82 15.16
N GLY A 51 8.93 4.86 14.30
CA GLY A 51 8.83 4.99 12.85
C GLY A 51 7.38 5.11 12.39
N TYR A 52 6.48 4.25 12.90
CA TYR A 52 5.05 4.33 12.58
C TYR A 52 4.42 5.65 13.05
N ARG A 53 4.70 6.10 14.29
CA ARG A 53 4.18 7.37 14.80
C ARG A 53 4.60 8.56 13.95
N LYS A 54 5.87 8.61 13.51
CA LYS A 54 6.36 9.72 12.66
C LYS A 54 5.74 9.65 11.26
N LYS A 55 5.58 8.45 10.68
CA LYS A 55 4.85 8.29 9.41
C LYS A 55 3.40 8.73 9.49
N MET A 56 2.69 8.40 10.57
CA MET A 56 1.28 8.78 10.74
C MET A 56 1.07 10.30 10.68
N LYS A 57 2.07 11.09 11.11
CA LYS A 57 2.02 12.57 11.02
C LYS A 57 2.16 13.11 9.60
N MET A 58 2.66 12.31 8.66
CA MET A 58 2.80 12.70 7.24
C MET A 58 1.64 12.21 6.39
N ILE A 59 0.81 11.29 6.90
CA ILE A 59 -0.36 10.81 6.18
C ILE A 59 -1.42 11.93 6.23
N PRO A 60 -1.98 12.34 5.09
CA PRO A 60 -3.06 13.33 5.06
C PRO A 60 -4.24 12.89 5.94
N PRO A 61 -4.95 13.83 6.59
CA PRO A 61 -6.17 13.50 7.31
C PRO A 61 -7.20 12.90 6.35
N LEU A 62 -8.03 11.99 6.88
CA LEU A 62 -9.15 11.44 6.11
C LEU A 62 -10.10 12.59 5.72
N PRO A 63 -10.54 12.70 4.45
CA PRO A 63 -11.51 13.70 4.06
C PRO A 63 -12.85 13.48 4.79
N SER A 64 -13.64 14.55 4.90
CA SER A 64 -14.97 14.48 5.51
C SER A 64 -16.06 14.05 4.51
N LYS A 65 -15.84 14.31 3.21
CA LYS A 65 -16.74 13.98 2.11
C LYS A 65 -16.00 13.20 1.02
N LEU A 66 -16.76 12.46 0.21
CA LEU A 66 -16.21 11.69 -0.91
C LEU A 66 -15.79 12.55 -2.10
N CYS A 67 -16.46 13.69 -2.34
CA CYS A 67 -16.05 14.64 -3.37
C CYS A 67 -14.62 15.17 -3.15
N ASP A 68 -14.23 15.36 -1.88
CA ASP A 68 -12.90 15.84 -1.48
C ASP A 68 -11.81 14.75 -1.51
N LEU A 69 -12.17 13.49 -1.75
CA LEU A 69 -11.23 12.37 -1.79
C LEU A 69 -10.47 12.35 -3.13
N THR A 70 -9.19 12.67 -3.06
CA THR A 70 -8.27 12.65 -4.20
C THR A 70 -7.16 11.63 -3.96
N ILE A 71 -6.92 10.75 -4.94
CA ILE A 71 -5.88 9.70 -4.88
C ILE A 71 -4.79 10.02 -5.92
N GLU A 72 -3.62 10.42 -5.43
CA GLU A 72 -2.52 10.91 -6.27
C GLU A 72 -1.16 10.34 -5.84
N GLY A 73 -0.18 10.51 -6.73
CA GLY A 73 1.21 10.12 -6.50
C GLY A 73 1.36 8.64 -6.15
N ASP A 74 2.16 8.36 -5.12
CA ASP A 74 2.43 7.00 -4.65
C ASP A 74 1.16 6.23 -4.22
N TRP A 75 0.09 6.91 -3.82
CA TRP A 75 -1.18 6.27 -3.41
C TRP A 75 -1.99 5.72 -4.58
N ARG A 76 -1.67 6.18 -5.80
CA ARG A 76 -2.29 5.71 -7.04
C ARG A 76 -1.62 4.45 -7.59
N SER A 77 -0.40 4.15 -7.13
CA SER A 77 0.47 3.16 -7.74
C SER A 77 0.69 1.93 -6.86
N THR A 78 1.07 0.81 -7.48
CA THR A 78 1.58 -0.36 -6.78
C THR A 78 2.96 -0.08 -6.15
N ASN A 79 3.42 -0.97 -5.26
CA ASN A 79 4.75 -0.90 -4.65
C ASN A 79 5.92 -0.97 -5.65
N ASP A 80 5.66 -1.40 -6.89
CA ASP A 80 6.60 -1.43 -8.00
C ASP A 80 6.32 -0.34 -9.06
N GLY A 81 5.49 0.66 -8.73
CA GLY A 81 5.32 1.87 -9.53
C GLY A 81 4.39 1.73 -10.73
N ARG A 82 3.58 0.68 -10.80
CA ARG A 82 2.56 0.52 -11.86
C ARG A 82 1.28 1.24 -11.44
N ASP A 83 0.57 1.82 -12.41
CA ASP A 83 -0.74 2.42 -12.13
C ASP A 83 -1.68 1.35 -11.56
N PHE A 84 -2.37 1.71 -10.50
CA PHE A 84 -3.27 0.84 -9.77
C PHE A 84 -4.66 1.45 -9.59
N LEU A 85 -4.88 2.70 -9.99
CA LEU A 85 -6.20 3.34 -9.94
C LEU A 85 -6.80 3.37 -11.34
N LEU A 86 -7.72 2.45 -11.61
CA LEU A 86 -8.40 2.34 -12.91
C LEU A 86 -9.52 3.38 -13.07
N GLY A 87 -10.09 3.87 -11.97
CA GLY A 87 -11.17 4.86 -12.00
C GLY A 87 -11.48 5.47 -10.65
N SER A 88 -11.93 6.72 -10.65
CA SER A 88 -12.42 7.44 -9.46
C SER A 88 -13.49 8.42 -9.91
N GLU A 89 -14.72 7.95 -10.01
CA GLU A 89 -15.83 8.67 -10.64
C GLU A 89 -16.95 8.94 -9.63
N GLY A 90 -17.63 10.07 -9.77
CA GLY A 90 -18.73 10.48 -8.89
C GLY A 90 -18.32 11.45 -7.77
N ASN A 91 -19.32 12.10 -7.18
CA ASN A 91 -19.17 13.08 -6.11
C ASN A 91 -19.46 12.44 -4.75
N ASP A 92 -20.70 12.55 -4.28
CA ASP A 92 -21.13 12.01 -2.98
C ASP A 92 -21.34 10.49 -3.02
N GLU A 93 -21.55 9.93 -4.21
CA GLU A 93 -21.63 8.48 -4.49
C GLU A 93 -20.37 7.97 -5.20
N LYS A 94 -19.19 8.57 -4.90
CA LYS A 94 -17.94 8.24 -5.60
C LYS A 94 -17.66 6.74 -5.58
N ILE A 95 -17.36 6.18 -6.76
CA ILE A 95 -16.88 4.81 -6.96
C ILE A 95 -15.38 4.87 -7.28
N ILE A 96 -14.60 4.12 -6.52
CA ILE A 96 -13.16 3.98 -6.72
C ILE A 96 -12.82 2.57 -7.17
N ILE A 97 -12.03 2.48 -8.23
CA ILE A 97 -11.65 1.25 -8.89
C ILE A 97 -10.15 1.09 -8.79
N PHE A 98 -9.71 0.18 -7.94
CA PHE A 98 -8.32 -0.23 -7.97
C PHE A 98 -8.14 -1.39 -8.94
N GLY A 99 -6.94 -1.60 -9.46
CA GLY A 99 -6.60 -2.73 -10.31
C GLY A 99 -5.46 -2.46 -11.26
N THR A 100 -4.92 -3.53 -11.85
CA THR A 100 -3.92 -3.43 -12.91
C THR A 100 -4.56 -3.79 -14.24
N ASP A 101 -4.07 -3.23 -15.33
CA ASP A 101 -4.49 -3.60 -16.69
C ASP A 101 -4.35 -5.11 -16.94
N GLY A 102 -3.28 -5.71 -16.40
CA GLY A 102 -3.05 -7.15 -16.51
C GLY A 102 -4.13 -7.98 -15.80
N PHE A 103 -4.62 -7.51 -14.64
CA PHE A 103 -5.76 -8.14 -13.99
C PHE A 103 -7.04 -7.94 -14.78
N LEU A 104 -7.30 -6.74 -15.28
CA LEU A 104 -8.51 -6.45 -16.07
C LEU A 104 -8.59 -7.33 -17.32
N LYS A 105 -7.47 -7.49 -18.04
CA LYS A 105 -7.37 -8.40 -19.20
C LYS A 105 -7.71 -9.84 -18.82
N ARG A 106 -7.20 -10.33 -17.68
CA ARG A 106 -7.49 -11.68 -17.18
C ARG A 106 -8.95 -11.85 -16.80
N LEU A 107 -9.51 -10.85 -16.10
CA LEU A 107 -10.92 -10.82 -15.73
C LEU A 107 -11.81 -10.91 -16.96
N CYS A 108 -11.53 -10.11 -18.00
CA CYS A 108 -12.28 -10.12 -19.26
C CYS A 108 -12.13 -11.42 -20.06
N SER A 109 -11.00 -12.11 -19.94
CA SER A 109 -10.78 -13.42 -20.59
C SER A 109 -11.29 -14.61 -19.76
N SER A 110 -11.73 -14.39 -18.53
CA SER A 110 -12.12 -15.46 -17.63
C SER A 110 -13.54 -15.94 -17.95
N GLU A 111 -13.73 -17.25 -18.01
CA GLU A 111 -15.06 -17.86 -18.14
C GLU A 111 -15.89 -17.67 -16.85
N ILE A 112 -15.23 -17.73 -15.69
CA ILE A 112 -15.86 -17.59 -14.39
C ILE A 112 -15.21 -16.43 -13.64
N VAL A 113 -16.06 -15.52 -13.15
CA VAL A 113 -15.67 -14.43 -12.25
C VAL A 113 -16.33 -14.65 -10.90
N PHE A 114 -15.54 -14.61 -9.83
CA PHE A 114 -16.02 -14.64 -8.47
C PHE A 114 -16.05 -13.22 -7.94
N MET A 115 -17.11 -12.91 -7.21
CA MET A 115 -17.36 -11.57 -6.71
C MET A 115 -17.81 -11.69 -5.26
N ASP A 116 -17.23 -10.88 -4.38
CA ASP A 116 -17.61 -10.83 -2.96
C ASP A 116 -17.63 -9.39 -2.48
N GLY A 117 -18.61 -9.07 -1.63
CA GLY A 117 -18.84 -7.73 -1.11
C GLY A 117 -18.92 -7.73 0.42
N THR A 118 -18.05 -6.98 1.07
CA THR A 118 -18.04 -6.83 2.53
C THR A 118 -18.38 -5.41 2.97
N PHE A 119 -19.43 -5.28 3.79
CA PHE A 119 -19.82 -4.01 4.41
C PHE A 119 -19.00 -3.73 5.68
N LYS A 120 -18.66 -4.78 6.45
CA LYS A 120 -18.05 -4.65 7.78
C LYS A 120 -16.64 -4.05 7.75
N SER A 121 -15.93 -4.21 6.63
CA SER A 121 -14.55 -3.73 6.46
C SER A 121 -14.45 -2.46 5.64
N ALA A 122 -15.58 -1.88 5.22
CA ALA A 122 -15.58 -0.70 4.37
C ALA A 122 -14.97 0.52 5.09
N PRO A 123 -14.15 1.35 4.41
CA PRO A 123 -13.66 2.59 5.01
C PRO A 123 -14.84 3.51 5.32
N LYS A 124 -14.71 4.36 6.35
CA LYS A 124 -15.80 5.17 6.91
C LYS A 124 -16.62 5.98 5.89
N LEU A 125 -16.00 6.40 4.79
CA LEU A 125 -16.66 7.20 3.75
C LEU A 125 -17.43 6.36 2.72
N PHE A 126 -17.30 5.04 2.76
CA PHE A 126 -17.87 4.12 1.79
C PHE A 126 -18.75 3.08 2.46
N MET A 127 -19.75 2.61 1.72
CA MET A 127 -20.72 1.64 2.21
C MET A 127 -20.19 0.21 2.18
N GLN A 128 -19.40 -0.14 1.16
CA GLN A 128 -18.96 -1.50 0.94
C GLN A 128 -17.51 -1.52 0.41
N ILE A 129 -16.85 -2.66 0.54
CA ILE A 129 -15.71 -3.09 -0.27
C ILE A 129 -16.19 -4.23 -1.15
N TYR A 130 -16.12 -4.06 -2.47
CA TYR A 130 -16.34 -5.15 -3.41
C TYR A 130 -15.00 -5.71 -3.89
N THR A 131 -14.90 -7.01 -4.14
CA THR A 131 -13.71 -7.69 -4.67
C THR A 131 -14.08 -8.55 -5.86
N LEU A 132 -13.21 -8.59 -6.87
CA LEU A 132 -13.35 -9.41 -8.07
C LEU A 132 -12.17 -10.38 -8.15
N HIS A 133 -12.45 -11.62 -8.51
CA HIS A 133 -11.46 -12.68 -8.65
C HIS A 133 -11.73 -13.50 -9.92
N CYS A 134 -10.67 -13.99 -10.55
CA CYS A 134 -10.77 -14.92 -11.67
C CYS A 134 -9.80 -16.10 -11.45
N PHE A 135 -10.11 -17.23 -12.08
CA PHE A 135 -9.19 -18.37 -12.09
C PHE A 135 -8.13 -18.19 -13.17
N VAL A 136 -6.86 -18.34 -12.79
CA VAL A 136 -5.72 -18.25 -13.71
C VAL A 136 -4.83 -19.46 -13.46
N MET A 137 -4.70 -20.34 -14.45
CA MET A 137 -3.81 -21.51 -14.39
C MET A 137 -4.05 -22.40 -13.15
N GLY A 138 -5.32 -22.63 -12.78
CA GLY A 138 -5.69 -23.45 -11.63
C GLY A 138 -5.53 -22.79 -10.26
N VAL A 139 -5.12 -21.51 -10.21
CA VAL A 139 -5.01 -20.72 -8.98
C VAL A 139 -6.01 -19.58 -9.01
N MET A 140 -6.68 -19.32 -7.89
CA MET A 140 -7.51 -18.12 -7.74
C MET A 140 -6.59 -16.91 -7.67
N ALA A 141 -6.58 -16.10 -8.73
CA ALA A 141 -5.83 -14.85 -8.76
C ALA A 141 -6.75 -13.73 -8.28
N GLY A 142 -6.58 -13.33 -7.01
CA GLY A 142 -7.20 -12.14 -6.48
C GLY A 142 -6.37 -10.90 -6.79
N GLY A 143 -6.97 -9.91 -7.46
CA GLY A 143 -6.49 -8.54 -7.36
C GLY A 143 -7.12 -7.92 -6.13
N GLY A 144 -6.33 -7.23 -5.30
CA GLY A 144 -6.87 -6.50 -4.16
C GLY A 144 -7.72 -5.33 -4.65
N HIS A 145 -9.00 -5.55 -4.90
CA HIS A 145 -9.92 -4.52 -5.35
C HIS A 145 -10.78 -4.11 -4.16
N SER A 146 -10.79 -2.81 -3.86
CA SER A 146 -11.76 -2.22 -2.94
C SER A 146 -12.60 -1.26 -3.75
N TRP A 147 -13.79 -1.72 -4.16
CA TRP A 147 -14.82 -0.82 -4.67
C TRP A 147 -15.61 -0.27 -3.52
N ALA A 148 -15.80 1.02 -3.55
CA ALA A 148 -16.29 1.74 -2.42
C ALA A 148 -17.40 2.64 -2.97
N ALA A 149 -18.66 2.30 -2.70
CA ALA A 149 -19.84 3.06 -3.12
C ALA A 149 -20.17 4.08 -2.02
N GLY A 150 -20.43 5.32 -2.39
CA GLY A 150 -20.83 6.35 -1.45
C GLY A 150 -22.24 6.15 -0.90
N ARG A 151 -22.58 6.95 0.12
CA ARG A 151 -23.86 6.91 0.81
C ARG A 151 -24.95 7.66 0.07
#